data_AF-A0A814GBX2-F1
#
_entry.id   AF-A0A814GBX2-F1
#
_cell.length_a   1.000
_cell.length_b   1.000
_cell.length_c   1.000
_cell.angle_alpha   90.00
_cell.angle_beta   90.00
_cell.angle_gamma   90.00
#
_symmetry.space_group_name_H-M   'P 1'
#
loop_
_entity.id
_entity.type
_entity.pdbx_description
1 polymer ?
#
loop_
_entity_poly.entity_id
_entity_poly.type
_entity_poly.pdbx_seq_one_letter_code
_entity_poly.pdbx_strand_id
1 'polypeptide(L)'
;MGGSISFLEAEKKTWIWHTLHYDENAREASRKTLATSGCFAVGKYAWLGRTSSTHCGVSFQHWFVSDGTYFIEFGSANLNIYSALVNINTLSRHEYEKIQRSECLIDENMRRRMDQIVGLSNYSLCLRNCEHVANYVLYGRWTSSQMESGGLLMSAFRDYMMSDQIRLVNTFPVDVRIRALTNKVNASGEHIYSFLQPYYVPKQVDYYLDADEPTYNVLIIGPTGAGKSHLINVIFNQVICESRISHIGVTPEIVFIRGQGDITSVSPDNKDQNNRTVVKTRRTVLVIDTIGLCDTRFTDDEIFHLIKGRVSRNFKIIHAVIVVLSTDRIISAVETNVRRVLDWLNYRSHPGRFLFVFTKAENTDAALQSELRQQAIRKLGLICTERKVIETSMPYSSVVYVGFPRAETCNEAGIEAIRRSYETLKPLLTLEHRTPPIKLTDAWSCTIL
;
A
#
# COMPACT_ATOMS: atom_id res chain seq x y z
N MET A 1 -25.79 -23.44 -34.53
CA MET A 1 -25.01 -23.93 -33.37
C MET A 1 -23.98 -22.87 -33.01
N GLY A 2 -24.36 -21.90 -32.18
CA GLY A 2 -23.46 -20.83 -31.73
C GLY A 2 -22.50 -21.38 -30.68
N GLY A 3 -21.20 -21.30 -30.96
CA GLY A 3 -20.17 -21.81 -30.06
C GLY A 3 -20.23 -21.09 -28.72
N SER A 4 -20.56 -21.82 -27.65
CA SER A 4 -20.41 -21.33 -26.29
C SER A 4 -18.93 -21.06 -26.05
N ILE A 5 -18.57 -19.79 -25.91
CA ILE A 5 -17.26 -19.40 -25.38
C ILE A 5 -17.07 -20.17 -24.08
N SER A 6 -15.95 -20.89 -23.94
CA SER A 6 -15.67 -21.61 -22.69
C SER A 6 -15.65 -20.60 -21.53
N PHE A 7 -16.10 -21.03 -20.35
CA PHE A 7 -16.13 -20.18 -19.15
C PHE A 7 -14.82 -19.39 -18.93
N LEU A 8 -13.68 -20.04 -19.14
CA LEU A 8 -12.36 -19.42 -19.05
C LEU A 8 -12.16 -18.27 -20.06
N GLU A 9 -12.61 -18.44 -21.30
CA GLU A 9 -12.51 -17.40 -22.32
C GLU A 9 -13.48 -16.24 -22.03
N ALA A 10 -14.62 -16.50 -21.39
CA ALA A 10 -15.48 -15.44 -20.86
C ALA A 10 -14.79 -14.66 -19.73
N GLU A 11 -14.18 -15.35 -18.77
CA GLU A 11 -13.42 -14.74 -17.68
C GLU A 11 -12.25 -13.89 -18.22
N LYS A 12 -11.46 -14.43 -19.16
CA LYS A 12 -10.33 -13.70 -19.79
C LYS A 12 -10.73 -12.38 -20.43
N LYS A 13 -11.92 -12.31 -21.05
CA LYS A 13 -12.43 -11.05 -21.63
C LYS A 13 -12.65 -9.98 -20.57
N THR A 14 -12.98 -10.37 -19.34
CA THR A 14 -13.14 -9.43 -18.22
C THR A 14 -11.81 -8.87 -17.72
N TRP A 15 -10.67 -9.48 -18.07
CA TRP A 15 -9.35 -9.04 -17.61
C TRP A 15 -8.74 -7.91 -18.45
N ILE A 16 -9.25 -7.69 -19.67
CA ILE A 16 -8.71 -6.71 -20.62
C ILE A 16 -8.85 -5.29 -20.06
N TRP A 17 -9.96 -5.00 -19.38
CA TRP A 17 -10.25 -3.68 -18.84
C TRP A 17 -10.47 -3.76 -17.33
N HIS A 18 -9.56 -3.16 -16.57
CA HIS A 18 -9.70 -3.02 -15.13
C HIS A 18 -10.47 -1.74 -14.76
N THR A 19 -11.67 -1.64 -15.32
CA THR A 19 -12.57 -0.49 -15.21
C THR A 19 -13.90 -0.90 -14.59
N LEU A 20 -14.57 0.07 -13.97
CA LEU A 20 -15.92 -0.08 -13.46
C LEU A 20 -16.94 0.30 -14.53
N HIS A 21 -17.92 -0.57 -14.78
CA HIS A 21 -19.06 -0.26 -15.64
C HIS A 21 -20.32 -0.19 -14.81
N TYR A 22 -21.28 0.68 -15.12
CA TYR A 22 -22.49 0.83 -14.31
C TYR A 22 -23.74 0.50 -15.11
N ASP A 23 -24.66 -0.21 -14.47
CA ASP A 23 -26.07 -0.23 -14.87
C ASP A 23 -26.77 0.93 -14.15
N GLU A 24 -27.07 1.99 -14.89
CA GLU A 24 -27.62 3.23 -14.31
C GLU A 24 -29.01 3.03 -13.70
N ASN A 25 -29.82 2.11 -14.23
CA ASN A 25 -31.14 1.81 -13.67
C ASN A 25 -31.00 1.12 -12.31
N ALA A 26 -30.15 0.10 -12.23
CA ALA A 26 -29.86 -0.61 -10.99
C ALA A 26 -29.18 0.31 -9.97
N ARG A 27 -28.31 1.22 -10.44
CA ARG A 27 -27.67 2.25 -9.61
C ARG A 27 -28.70 3.18 -9.00
N GLU A 28 -29.60 3.74 -9.80
CA GLU A 28 -30.64 4.66 -9.32
C GLU A 28 -31.56 3.98 -8.30
N ALA A 29 -32.00 2.75 -8.59
CA ALA A 29 -32.82 1.96 -7.66
C ALA A 29 -32.10 1.71 -6.33
N SER A 30 -30.83 1.27 -6.39
CA SER A 30 -30.03 1.00 -5.20
C SER A 30 -29.73 2.27 -4.40
N ARG A 31 -29.55 3.42 -5.05
CA ARG A 31 -29.40 4.73 -4.38
C ARG A 31 -30.66 5.14 -3.64
N LYS A 32 -31.84 4.93 -4.23
CA LYS A 32 -33.13 5.17 -3.53
C LYS A 32 -33.25 4.30 -2.28
N THR A 33 -32.88 3.02 -2.39
CA THR A 33 -32.83 2.12 -1.22
C THR A 33 -31.84 2.61 -0.18
N LEU A 34 -30.61 2.93 -0.58
CA LEU A 34 -29.56 3.44 0.30
C LEU A 34 -29.96 4.76 0.99
N ALA A 35 -30.76 5.62 0.35
CA ALA A 35 -31.25 6.87 0.92
C ALA A 35 -32.35 6.68 1.98
N THR A 36 -32.96 5.50 2.07
CA THR A 36 -33.98 5.21 3.08
C THR A 36 -33.36 5.23 4.49
N SER A 37 -34.03 5.85 5.45
CA SER A 37 -33.49 6.13 6.79
C SER A 37 -32.99 4.88 7.56
N GLY A 38 -33.52 3.70 7.24
CA GLY A 38 -33.13 2.44 7.88
C GLY A 38 -31.97 1.69 7.22
N CYS A 39 -31.66 1.96 5.95
CA CYS A 39 -30.71 1.20 5.15
C CYS A 39 -29.27 1.63 5.44
N PHE A 40 -28.46 0.74 6.05
CA PHE A 40 -27.07 1.02 6.42
C PHE A 40 -26.91 2.37 7.13
N ALA A 41 -27.77 2.63 8.12
CA ALA A 41 -27.79 3.89 8.85
C ALA A 41 -26.48 4.11 9.64
N VAL A 42 -25.98 5.34 9.66
CA VAL A 42 -24.77 5.70 10.42
C VAL A 42 -24.97 5.37 11.90
N GLY A 43 -23.96 4.75 12.51
CA GLY A 43 -24.01 4.28 13.89
C GLY A 43 -24.62 2.88 14.08
N LYS A 44 -25.17 2.25 13.04
CA LYS A 44 -25.46 0.80 13.08
C LYS A 44 -24.18 -0.02 12.88
N TYR A 45 -24.21 -1.27 13.28
CA TYR A 45 -23.14 -2.22 12.97
C TYR A 45 -23.32 -2.83 11.59
N ALA A 46 -22.21 -3.02 10.89
CA ALA A 46 -22.11 -3.84 9.68
C ALA A 46 -20.97 -4.86 9.80
N TRP A 47 -21.08 -5.96 9.07
CA TRP A 47 -20.09 -7.04 9.05
C TRP A 47 -19.99 -7.68 7.66
N LEU A 48 -18.90 -8.43 7.42
CA LEU A 48 -18.77 -9.33 6.29
C LEU A 48 -19.52 -10.64 6.54
N GLY A 49 -20.28 -11.07 5.55
CA GLY A 49 -20.81 -12.42 5.44
C GLY A 49 -20.23 -13.13 4.23
N ARG A 50 -20.11 -14.46 4.30
CA ARG A 50 -19.77 -15.28 3.13
C ARG A 50 -20.55 -16.57 3.04
N THR A 51 -20.70 -17.07 1.82
CA THR A 51 -21.26 -18.38 1.50
C THR A 51 -20.37 -19.12 0.51
N SER A 52 -20.32 -20.45 0.55
CA SER A 52 -19.69 -21.22 -0.52
C SER A 52 -20.51 -21.13 -1.80
N SER A 53 -19.84 -21.03 -2.94
CA SER A 53 -20.45 -20.98 -4.26
C SER A 53 -19.59 -21.73 -5.27
N THR A 54 -20.20 -22.16 -6.36
CA THR A 54 -19.52 -22.81 -7.48
C THR A 54 -20.08 -22.26 -8.78
N HIS A 55 -19.20 -21.92 -9.72
CA HIS A 55 -19.60 -21.54 -11.06
C HIS A 55 -18.71 -22.24 -12.09
N CYS A 56 -19.32 -22.97 -13.03
CA CYS A 56 -18.62 -23.76 -14.04
C CYS A 56 -17.50 -24.66 -13.47
N GLY A 57 -17.72 -25.27 -12.30
CA GLY A 57 -16.77 -26.15 -11.63
C GLY A 57 -15.69 -25.43 -10.80
N VAL A 58 -15.63 -24.10 -10.83
CA VAL A 58 -14.74 -23.31 -9.98
C VAL A 58 -15.45 -22.98 -8.68
N SER A 59 -14.91 -23.49 -7.56
CA SER A 59 -15.40 -23.19 -6.22
C SER A 59 -14.80 -21.89 -5.68
N PHE A 60 -15.63 -21.07 -5.06
CA PHE A 60 -15.23 -19.82 -4.45
C PHE A 60 -16.14 -19.46 -3.27
N GLN A 61 -15.75 -18.45 -2.50
CA GLN A 61 -16.54 -17.85 -1.44
C GLN A 61 -17.20 -16.59 -1.99
N HIS A 62 -18.51 -16.53 -1.90
CA HIS A 62 -19.30 -15.35 -2.24
C HIS A 62 -19.43 -14.44 -1.02
N TRP A 63 -18.92 -13.22 -1.11
CA TRP A 63 -18.83 -12.26 0.00
C TRP A 63 -19.81 -11.10 -0.15
N PHE A 64 -20.27 -10.58 0.98
CA PHE A 64 -21.18 -9.42 1.03
C PHE A 64 -21.03 -8.67 2.37
N VAL A 65 -21.55 -7.44 2.43
CA VAL A 65 -21.66 -6.67 3.68
C VAL A 65 -23.11 -6.64 4.14
N SER A 66 -23.38 -6.90 5.42
CA SER A 66 -24.74 -6.81 5.99
C SER A 66 -24.77 -5.96 7.25
N ASP A 67 -25.91 -5.30 7.49
CA ASP A 67 -26.28 -4.66 8.76
C ASP A 67 -27.34 -5.48 9.55
N GLY A 68 -27.60 -6.71 9.11
CA GLY A 68 -28.61 -7.61 9.66
C GLY A 68 -30.00 -7.47 9.04
N THR A 69 -30.30 -6.34 8.41
CA THR A 69 -31.57 -6.12 7.69
C THR A 69 -31.35 -6.09 6.18
N TYR A 70 -30.31 -5.39 5.76
CA TYR A 70 -29.89 -5.22 4.38
C TYR A 70 -28.57 -5.94 4.16
N PHE A 71 -28.31 -6.30 2.91
CA PHE A 71 -26.97 -6.65 2.48
C PHE A 71 -26.66 -6.05 1.12
N ILE A 72 -25.41 -5.62 0.95
CA ILE A 72 -24.87 -5.14 -0.32
C ILE A 72 -23.85 -6.16 -0.81
N GLU A 73 -24.01 -6.58 -2.06
CA GLU A 73 -23.17 -7.61 -2.66
C GLU A 73 -22.95 -7.36 -4.15
N PHE A 74 -21.89 -7.95 -4.71
CA PHE A 74 -21.70 -8.04 -6.14
C PHE A 74 -22.14 -9.43 -6.62
N GLY A 75 -23.40 -9.57 -7.01
CA GLY A 75 -24.02 -10.88 -7.28
C GLY A 75 -25.06 -10.82 -8.40
N SER A 76 -25.53 -11.99 -8.83
CA SER A 76 -26.63 -12.10 -9.79
C SER A 76 -27.71 -13.00 -9.22
N ALA A 77 -28.97 -12.65 -9.49
CA ALA A 77 -30.09 -13.56 -9.28
C ALA A 77 -30.12 -14.69 -10.34
N ASN A 78 -29.41 -14.51 -11.45
CA ASN A 78 -29.31 -15.50 -12.52
C ASN A 78 -28.10 -16.41 -12.32
N LEU A 79 -28.11 -17.58 -12.99
CA LEU A 79 -26.97 -18.52 -13.01
C LEU A 79 -25.70 -17.94 -13.66
N ASN A 80 -25.82 -16.84 -14.42
CA ASN A 80 -24.69 -16.20 -15.08
C ASN A 80 -24.06 -15.11 -14.20
N ILE A 81 -22.89 -15.40 -13.60
CA ILE A 81 -22.16 -14.46 -12.75
C ILE A 81 -21.68 -13.21 -13.49
N TYR A 82 -21.54 -13.24 -14.82
CA TYR A 82 -21.11 -12.07 -15.61
C TYR A 82 -22.23 -11.04 -15.81
N SER A 83 -23.47 -11.42 -15.46
CA SER A 83 -24.58 -10.48 -15.32
C SER A 83 -24.72 -9.92 -13.91
N ALA A 84 -23.78 -10.23 -13.01
CA ALA A 84 -23.82 -9.74 -11.65
C ALA A 84 -23.75 -8.21 -11.60
N LEU A 85 -24.45 -7.66 -10.63
CA LEU A 85 -24.49 -6.24 -10.33
C LEU A 85 -24.23 -6.04 -8.84
N VAL A 86 -23.70 -4.88 -8.47
CA VAL A 86 -23.69 -4.45 -7.08
C VAL A 86 -25.06 -3.91 -6.72
N ASN A 87 -25.79 -4.63 -5.88
CA ASN A 87 -27.14 -4.26 -5.47
C ASN A 87 -27.30 -4.31 -3.95
N ILE A 88 -28.31 -3.58 -3.46
CA ILE A 88 -28.75 -3.65 -2.08
C ILE A 88 -30.02 -4.49 -2.04
N ASN A 89 -29.98 -5.56 -1.25
CA ASN A 89 -31.06 -6.51 -1.13
C ASN A 89 -31.65 -6.47 0.29
N THR A 90 -32.95 -6.78 0.39
CA THR A 90 -33.72 -6.85 1.64
C THR A 90 -34.10 -8.28 2.02
N LEU A 91 -33.90 -9.24 1.12
CA LEU A 91 -34.25 -10.64 1.35
C LEU A 91 -33.30 -11.26 2.38
N SER A 92 -33.80 -11.73 3.51
CA SER A 92 -32.95 -12.36 4.52
C SER A 92 -32.20 -13.57 3.94
N ARG A 93 -30.86 -13.54 4.02
CA ARG A 93 -30.04 -14.74 3.81
C ARG A 93 -30.03 -15.55 5.09
N HIS A 94 -30.57 -16.76 5.05
CA HIS A 94 -30.69 -17.60 6.24
C HIS A 94 -29.42 -18.42 6.54
N GLU A 95 -28.60 -18.72 5.53
CA GLU A 95 -27.40 -19.55 5.68
C GLU A 95 -26.17 -18.81 5.17
N TYR A 96 -25.35 -18.28 6.08
CA TYR A 96 -24.05 -17.71 5.77
C TYR A 96 -23.13 -17.69 7.01
N GLU A 97 -21.83 -17.63 6.76
CA GLU A 97 -20.83 -17.45 7.81
C GLU A 97 -20.63 -15.95 8.08
N LYS A 98 -20.98 -15.48 9.28
CA LYS A 98 -20.64 -14.12 9.75
C LYS A 98 -19.18 -14.09 10.19
N ILE A 99 -18.39 -13.20 9.61
CA ILE A 99 -17.00 -12.99 10.01
C ILE A 99 -16.97 -12.07 11.23
N GLN A 100 -16.95 -12.63 12.43
CA GLN A 100 -17.12 -11.87 13.68
C GLN A 100 -16.14 -10.69 13.83
N ARG A 101 -14.85 -10.87 13.49
CA ARG A 101 -13.82 -9.81 13.56
C ARG A 101 -14.04 -8.60 12.66
N SER A 102 -14.99 -8.68 11.72
CA SER A 102 -15.28 -7.63 10.75
C SER A 102 -16.35 -6.64 11.21
N GLU A 103 -16.98 -6.88 12.36
CA GLU A 103 -18.04 -6.01 12.86
C GLU A 103 -17.51 -4.60 13.15
N CYS A 104 -18.13 -3.59 12.55
CA CYS A 104 -17.78 -2.20 12.78
C CYS A 104 -18.96 -1.26 12.61
N LEU A 105 -18.87 -0.07 13.20
CA LEU A 105 -19.89 0.97 13.06
C LEU A 105 -19.85 1.56 11.65
N ILE A 106 -21.02 1.68 11.05
CA ILE A 106 -21.21 2.36 9.77
C ILE A 106 -20.96 3.85 10.00
N ASP A 107 -19.98 4.40 9.27
CA ASP A 107 -19.70 5.83 9.22
C ASP A 107 -20.10 6.42 7.85
N GLU A 108 -19.99 7.75 7.74
CA GLU A 108 -20.28 8.46 6.50
C GLU A 108 -19.33 8.07 5.36
N ASN A 109 -18.10 7.61 5.66
CA ASN A 109 -17.19 7.15 4.62
C ASN A 109 -17.66 5.82 4.03
N MET A 110 -18.12 4.89 4.86
CA MET A 110 -18.67 3.60 4.44
C MET A 110 -19.90 3.79 3.56
N ARG A 111 -20.86 4.64 3.97
CA ARG A 111 -22.03 4.93 3.13
C ARG A 111 -21.65 5.57 1.80
N ARG A 112 -20.69 6.49 1.79
CA ARG A 112 -20.16 7.06 0.54
C ARG A 112 -19.54 6.00 -0.36
N ARG A 113 -18.80 5.03 0.19
CA ARG A 113 -18.25 3.91 -0.59
C ARG A 113 -19.35 3.04 -1.18
N MET A 114 -20.41 2.74 -0.41
CA MET A 114 -21.59 2.03 -0.94
C MET A 114 -22.20 2.78 -2.13
N ASP A 115 -22.46 4.09 -1.99
CA ASP A 115 -23.00 4.93 -3.09
C ASP A 115 -22.11 4.94 -4.35
N GLN A 116 -20.78 4.89 -4.17
CA GLN A 116 -19.82 4.87 -5.26
C GLN A 116 -19.91 3.60 -6.12
N ILE A 117 -20.25 2.46 -5.53
CA ILE A 117 -20.22 1.17 -6.22
C ILE A 117 -21.59 0.57 -6.52
N VAL A 118 -22.70 1.06 -5.96
CA VAL A 118 -24.03 0.52 -6.32
C VAL A 118 -24.29 0.65 -7.82
N GLY A 119 -24.91 -0.39 -8.39
CA GLY A 119 -25.12 -0.57 -9.83
C GLY A 119 -23.86 -0.95 -10.61
N LEU A 120 -22.70 -1.15 -9.95
CA LEU A 120 -21.50 -1.64 -10.61
C LEU A 120 -21.76 -3.00 -11.27
N SER A 121 -21.25 -3.16 -12.48
CA SER A 121 -21.28 -4.35 -13.33
C SER A 121 -19.85 -4.72 -13.75
N ASN A 122 -19.68 -5.57 -14.77
CA ASN A 122 -18.37 -6.07 -15.24
C ASN A 122 -17.67 -6.96 -14.19
N TYR A 123 -18.41 -7.91 -13.63
CA TYR A 123 -17.90 -8.88 -12.67
C TYR A 123 -16.75 -9.70 -13.25
N SER A 124 -15.73 -9.93 -12.43
CA SER A 124 -14.61 -10.84 -12.73
C SER A 124 -14.29 -11.60 -11.45
N LEU A 125 -14.15 -12.92 -11.53
CA LEU A 125 -13.70 -13.72 -10.39
C LEU A 125 -12.29 -13.30 -9.94
N CYS A 126 -11.45 -12.86 -10.88
CA CYS A 126 -10.06 -12.52 -10.59
C CYS A 126 -9.84 -11.06 -10.17
N LEU A 127 -10.45 -10.10 -10.86
CA LEU A 127 -10.07 -8.69 -10.71
C LEU A 127 -11.10 -7.85 -9.95
N ARG A 128 -12.38 -8.23 -9.98
CA ARG A 128 -13.49 -7.43 -9.46
C ARG A 128 -14.60 -8.33 -8.91
N ASN A 129 -14.21 -9.23 -8.01
CA ASN A 129 -15.16 -10.18 -7.42
C ASN A 129 -15.92 -9.56 -6.23
N CYS A 130 -16.86 -10.33 -5.71
CA CYS A 130 -17.67 -9.96 -4.54
C CYS A 130 -16.85 -9.65 -3.27
N GLU A 131 -15.70 -10.29 -3.07
CA GLU A 131 -14.83 -10.03 -1.91
C GLU A 131 -14.14 -8.68 -2.01
N HIS A 132 -13.66 -8.29 -3.20
CA HIS A 132 -13.12 -6.96 -3.44
C HIS A 132 -14.13 -5.88 -3.09
N VAL A 133 -15.38 -6.04 -3.57
CA VAL A 133 -16.48 -5.11 -3.30
C VAL A 133 -16.81 -5.05 -1.80
N ALA A 134 -16.90 -6.20 -1.13
CA ALA A 134 -17.24 -6.24 0.29
C ALA A 134 -16.14 -5.58 1.15
N ASN A 135 -14.87 -5.88 0.87
CA ASN A 135 -13.72 -5.25 1.53
C ASN A 135 -13.62 -3.75 1.21
N TYR A 136 -14.00 -3.34 0.00
CA TYR A 136 -14.03 -1.93 -0.36
C TYR A 136 -15.07 -1.18 0.45
N VAL A 137 -16.29 -1.70 0.53
CA VAL A 137 -17.36 -1.10 1.33
C VAL A 137 -16.92 -0.99 2.79
N LEU A 138 -16.51 -2.10 3.40
CA LEU A 138 -16.28 -2.15 4.84
C LEU A 138 -14.98 -1.44 5.25
N TYR A 139 -13.88 -1.71 4.53
CA TYR A 139 -12.55 -1.27 4.92
C TYR A 139 -11.95 -0.18 4.04
N GLY A 140 -12.55 0.10 2.88
CA GLY A 140 -11.97 1.00 1.89
C GLY A 140 -10.79 0.40 1.15
N ARG A 141 -10.72 -0.94 1.02
CA ARG A 141 -9.64 -1.67 0.35
C ARG A 141 -10.17 -2.53 -0.79
N TRP A 142 -9.52 -2.50 -1.95
CA TRP A 142 -9.85 -3.38 -3.07
C TRP A 142 -9.00 -4.66 -3.02
N THR A 143 -9.38 -5.58 -2.15
CA THR A 143 -8.60 -6.81 -1.89
C THR A 143 -9.48 -8.04 -1.83
N SER A 144 -8.99 -9.16 -2.34
CA SER A 144 -9.58 -10.49 -2.24
C SER A 144 -8.53 -11.48 -1.78
N SER A 145 -8.76 -12.09 -0.61
CA SER A 145 -7.90 -13.16 -0.07
C SER A 145 -7.94 -14.41 -0.94
N GLN A 146 -9.04 -14.64 -1.66
CA GLN A 146 -9.16 -15.73 -2.62
C GLN A 146 -8.22 -15.57 -3.83
N MET A 147 -7.77 -14.35 -4.09
CA MET A 147 -6.80 -14.01 -5.13
C MET A 147 -5.39 -13.77 -4.59
N GLU A 148 -5.14 -14.04 -3.31
CA GLU A 148 -3.79 -14.09 -2.76
C GLU A 148 -3.12 -15.45 -3.04
N SER A 149 -1.83 -15.57 -2.74
CA SER A 149 -1.09 -16.83 -2.89
C SER A 149 -1.71 -17.95 -2.04
N GLY A 150 -2.11 -19.04 -2.70
CA GLY A 150 -2.82 -20.17 -2.07
C GLY A 150 -4.33 -19.97 -1.92
N GLY A 151 -4.88 -18.82 -2.35
CA GLY A 151 -6.32 -18.59 -2.41
C GLY A 151 -7.01 -19.49 -3.44
N LEU A 152 -8.30 -19.77 -3.23
CA LEU A 152 -9.10 -20.67 -4.07
C LEU A 152 -9.13 -20.23 -5.54
N LEU A 153 -9.40 -18.93 -5.77
CA LEU A 153 -9.52 -18.38 -7.11
C LEU A 153 -8.16 -18.21 -7.77
N MET A 154 -7.14 -17.75 -7.02
CA MET A 154 -5.77 -17.69 -7.54
C MET A 154 -5.30 -19.08 -7.99
N SER A 155 -5.52 -20.12 -7.20
CA SER A 155 -5.13 -21.49 -7.55
C SER A 155 -5.84 -21.99 -8.82
N ALA A 156 -7.08 -21.59 -9.04
CA ALA A 156 -7.85 -21.96 -10.23
C ALA A 156 -7.43 -21.21 -11.50
N PHE A 157 -7.01 -19.94 -11.37
CA PHE A 157 -6.77 -19.07 -12.53
C PHE A 157 -5.32 -18.74 -12.83
N ARG A 158 -4.38 -18.98 -11.90
CA ARG A 158 -2.98 -18.56 -12.00
C ARG A 158 -2.32 -18.92 -13.32
N ASP A 159 -2.44 -20.16 -13.76
CA ASP A 159 -1.77 -20.65 -14.97
C ASP A 159 -2.35 -20.07 -16.27
N TYR A 160 -3.50 -19.40 -16.18
CA TYR A 160 -4.17 -18.76 -17.31
C TYR A 160 -3.96 -17.26 -17.37
N MET A 161 -3.44 -16.64 -16.30
CA MET A 161 -3.23 -15.19 -16.21
C MET A 161 -1.83 -14.80 -16.67
N MET A 162 -1.74 -13.78 -17.52
CA MET A 162 -0.47 -13.15 -17.90
C MET A 162 0.07 -12.29 -16.75
N SER A 163 1.37 -12.02 -16.75
CA SER A 163 2.03 -11.22 -15.69
C SER A 163 1.35 -9.86 -15.46
N ASP A 164 0.93 -9.17 -16.52
CA ASP A 164 0.25 -7.87 -16.39
C ASP A 164 -1.13 -8.00 -15.76
N GLN A 165 -1.86 -9.08 -16.03
CA GLN A 165 -3.16 -9.36 -15.39
C GLN A 165 -2.98 -9.71 -13.91
N ILE A 166 -1.94 -10.48 -13.57
CA ILE A 166 -1.58 -10.78 -12.18
C ILE A 166 -1.26 -9.50 -11.41
N ARG A 167 -0.66 -8.48 -12.04
CA ARG A 167 -0.44 -7.17 -11.39
C ARG A 167 -1.73 -6.42 -11.11
N LEU A 168 -2.79 -6.63 -11.89
CA LEU A 168 -4.08 -5.99 -11.66
C LEU A 168 -4.84 -6.57 -10.46
N VAL A 169 -4.57 -7.81 -10.06
CA VAL A 169 -5.18 -8.43 -8.87
C VAL A 169 -4.94 -7.58 -7.61
N ASN A 170 -6.00 -7.35 -6.82
CA ASN A 170 -5.95 -6.51 -5.62
C ASN A 170 -5.40 -5.08 -5.89
N THR A 171 -5.63 -4.56 -7.09
CA THR A 171 -5.47 -3.13 -7.45
C THR A 171 -6.85 -2.52 -7.52
N PHE A 172 -6.99 -1.24 -7.21
CA PHE A 172 -8.23 -0.55 -7.53
C PHE A 172 -8.48 -0.43 -9.04
N PRO A 173 -9.73 -0.61 -9.47
CA PRO A 173 -10.16 -0.23 -10.80
C PRO A 173 -9.96 1.26 -11.01
N VAL A 174 -9.57 1.66 -12.22
CA VAL A 174 -9.17 3.04 -12.57
C VAL A 174 -10.24 4.07 -12.21
N ASP A 175 -11.51 3.66 -12.24
CA ASP A 175 -12.67 4.53 -12.00
C ASP A 175 -13.02 4.69 -10.52
N VAL A 176 -12.48 3.84 -9.62
CA VAL A 176 -12.68 3.98 -8.18
C VAL A 176 -11.77 5.09 -7.66
N ARG A 177 -12.30 6.30 -7.59
CA ARG A 177 -11.58 7.43 -6.99
C ARG A 177 -11.43 7.24 -5.49
N ILE A 178 -10.27 6.78 -5.05
CA ILE A 178 -9.85 6.95 -3.66
C ILE A 178 -9.53 8.43 -3.48
N ARG A 179 -10.33 9.13 -2.66
CA ARG A 179 -10.15 10.57 -2.38
C ARG A 179 -8.74 10.94 -1.90
N ALA A 180 -7.99 9.97 -1.37
CA ALA A 180 -6.72 10.19 -0.68
C ALA A 180 -5.63 10.81 -1.57
N LEU A 181 -5.72 10.73 -2.91
CA LEU A 181 -4.59 11.03 -3.79
C LEU A 181 -5.04 11.61 -5.15
N THR A 182 -6.09 12.45 -5.18
CA THR A 182 -6.49 13.07 -6.45
C THR A 182 -5.32 13.84 -7.05
N ASN A 183 -4.95 13.46 -8.28
CA ASN A 183 -3.88 13.90 -9.21
C ASN A 183 -3.46 15.38 -9.27
N LYS A 184 -3.96 16.25 -8.41
CA LYS A 184 -3.31 17.52 -8.11
C LYS A 184 -2.19 17.24 -7.11
N VAL A 185 -1.10 16.60 -7.59
CA VAL A 185 0.23 17.03 -7.13
C VAL A 185 0.17 18.55 -7.18
N ASN A 186 0.15 19.18 -6.00
CA ASN A 186 -0.34 20.55 -5.80
C ASN A 186 -0.03 21.42 -7.01
N ALA A 187 -1.02 21.72 -7.85
CA ALA A 187 -0.81 22.62 -8.99
C ALA A 187 -0.37 24.02 -8.51
N SER A 188 -0.64 24.33 -7.23
CA SER A 188 -0.16 25.50 -6.52
C SER A 188 1.35 25.51 -6.25
N GLY A 189 2.03 24.36 -6.33
CA GLY A 189 3.45 24.24 -5.97
C GLY A 189 3.73 24.50 -4.49
N GLU A 190 2.71 24.47 -3.63
CA GLU A 190 2.85 24.83 -2.22
C GLU A 190 3.73 23.82 -1.47
N HIS A 191 4.79 24.35 -0.87
CA HIS A 191 5.74 23.58 -0.08
C HIS A 191 5.28 23.45 1.37
N ILE A 192 5.45 22.27 1.97
CA ILE A 192 5.18 22.07 3.41
C ILE A 192 6.12 22.95 4.24
N TYR A 193 7.39 22.98 3.87
CA TYR A 193 8.39 23.86 4.47
C TYR A 193 9.00 24.74 3.39
N SER A 194 8.68 26.04 3.38
CA SER A 194 9.14 27.00 2.37
C SER A 194 10.67 27.13 2.28
N PHE A 195 11.38 26.76 3.35
CA PHE A 195 12.85 26.82 3.44
C PHE A 195 13.56 25.51 3.03
N LEU A 196 12.82 24.47 2.63
CA LEU A 196 13.40 23.21 2.16
C LEU A 196 13.25 23.08 0.65
N GLN A 197 14.28 22.51 0.00
CA GLN A 197 14.19 22.04 -1.37
C GLN A 197 13.80 20.56 -1.36
N PRO A 198 12.83 20.13 -2.19
CA PRO A 198 12.43 18.74 -2.22
C PRO A 198 13.55 17.84 -2.73
N TYR A 199 13.68 16.63 -2.16
CA TYR A 199 14.62 15.62 -2.68
C TYR A 199 14.17 15.09 -4.03
N TYR A 200 12.86 14.92 -4.19
CA TYR A 200 12.23 14.48 -5.42
C TYR A 200 11.14 15.46 -5.84
N VAL A 201 11.06 15.74 -7.13
CA VAL A 201 9.95 16.50 -7.72
C VAL A 201 8.84 15.52 -8.07
N PRO A 202 7.66 15.61 -7.44
CA PRO A 202 6.56 14.70 -7.74
C PRO A 202 6.03 14.91 -9.15
N LYS A 203 5.61 13.81 -9.78
CA LYS A 203 5.07 13.79 -11.15
C LYS A 203 3.69 13.18 -11.19
N GLN A 204 3.53 12.03 -10.53
CA GLN A 204 2.31 11.24 -10.63
C GLN A 204 2.16 10.33 -9.42
N VAL A 205 0.93 9.94 -9.13
CA VAL A 205 0.61 8.88 -8.19
C VAL A 205 -0.05 7.76 -8.98
N ASP A 206 0.54 6.59 -8.90
CA ASP A 206 0.14 5.39 -9.61
C ASP A 206 -0.32 4.30 -8.63
N TYR A 207 -1.25 3.48 -9.07
CA TYR A 207 -1.77 2.33 -8.31
C TYR A 207 -1.23 1.00 -8.83
N TYR A 208 -0.75 0.96 -10.07
CA TYR A 208 -0.04 -0.16 -10.69
C TYR A 208 1.08 0.40 -11.57
N LEU A 209 2.05 -0.44 -11.90
CA LEU A 209 3.22 -0.04 -12.66
C LEU A 209 3.43 -0.92 -13.90
N ASP A 210 4.01 -0.31 -14.92
CA ASP A 210 4.48 -1.03 -16.10
C ASP A 210 5.75 -1.84 -15.76
N ALA A 211 5.82 -3.05 -16.31
CA ALA A 211 6.73 -4.14 -15.92
C ALA A 211 8.22 -3.80 -15.85
N ASP A 212 8.65 -2.86 -16.68
CA ASP A 212 10.04 -2.75 -17.11
C ASP A 212 10.51 -1.29 -17.16
N GLU A 213 9.84 -0.39 -16.44
CA GLU A 213 10.29 0.99 -16.36
C GLU A 213 11.60 1.09 -15.55
N PRO A 214 12.65 1.77 -16.06
CA PRO A 214 13.92 1.92 -15.35
C PRO A 214 13.81 2.96 -14.22
N THR A 215 13.26 2.55 -13.09
CA THR A 215 13.00 3.42 -11.93
C THR A 215 13.89 3.11 -10.73
N TYR A 216 14.21 4.14 -9.94
CA TYR A 216 14.84 4.00 -8.63
C TYR A 216 13.77 3.76 -7.56
N ASN A 217 13.59 2.50 -7.17
CA ASN A 217 12.51 2.04 -6.28
C ASN A 217 12.90 2.15 -4.80
N VAL A 218 12.17 2.98 -4.05
CA VAL A 218 12.32 3.21 -2.60
C VAL A 218 11.08 2.67 -1.90
N LEU A 219 11.24 1.59 -1.14
CA LEU A 219 10.16 0.98 -0.37
C LEU A 219 10.07 1.59 1.03
N ILE A 220 8.91 2.10 1.43
CA ILE A 220 8.70 2.65 2.79
C ILE A 220 7.73 1.77 3.57
N ILE A 221 8.22 1.18 4.66
CA ILE A 221 7.45 0.26 5.52
C ILE A 221 7.47 0.72 6.98
N GLY A 222 6.53 0.20 7.78
CA GLY A 222 6.41 0.58 9.19
C GLY A 222 4.98 0.42 9.71
N PRO A 223 4.78 0.42 11.04
CA PRO A 223 3.45 0.27 11.61
C PRO A 223 2.53 1.46 11.30
N THR A 224 1.25 1.27 11.58
CA THR A 224 0.25 2.35 11.50
C THR A 224 0.63 3.47 12.48
N GLY A 225 0.53 4.73 12.04
CA GLY A 225 0.83 5.89 12.89
C GLY A 225 2.33 6.21 13.07
N ALA A 226 3.24 5.46 12.43
CA ALA A 226 4.69 5.75 12.46
C ALA A 226 5.10 6.97 11.64
N GLY A 227 4.19 7.55 10.84
CA GLY A 227 4.48 8.73 10.02
C GLY A 227 5.08 8.45 8.65
N LYS A 228 4.83 7.28 8.05
CA LYS A 228 5.29 6.93 6.67
C LYS A 228 4.87 7.97 5.63
N SER A 229 3.56 8.20 5.50
CA SER A 229 2.99 9.16 4.55
C SER A 229 3.43 10.60 4.81
N HIS A 230 3.64 10.97 6.09
CA HIS A 230 4.22 12.28 6.44
C HIS A 230 5.67 12.38 5.99
N LEU A 231 6.48 11.35 6.21
CA LEU A 231 7.87 11.31 5.75
C LEU A 231 7.96 11.42 4.23
N ILE A 232 7.06 10.77 3.49
CA ILE A 232 6.94 10.91 2.04
C ILE A 232 6.65 12.36 1.66
N ASN A 233 5.64 12.96 2.29
CA ASN A 233 5.30 14.36 2.06
C ASN A 233 6.51 15.29 2.28
N VAL A 234 7.33 15.02 3.31
CA VAL A 234 8.58 15.75 3.57
C VAL A 234 9.64 15.50 2.48
N ILE A 235 9.82 14.26 2.03
CA ILE A 235 10.76 13.90 0.96
C ILE A 235 10.46 14.71 -0.32
N PHE A 236 9.19 14.82 -0.69
CA PHE A 236 8.74 15.62 -1.82
C PHE A 236 8.48 17.10 -1.48
N ASN A 237 8.62 17.46 -0.20
CA ASN A 237 8.24 18.75 0.39
C ASN A 237 6.87 19.28 -0.08
N GLN A 238 5.88 18.39 -0.23
CA GLN A 238 4.53 18.67 -0.73
C GLN A 238 3.54 17.69 -0.08
N VAL A 239 2.28 18.10 0.06
CA VAL A 239 1.21 17.22 0.56
C VAL A 239 0.75 16.31 -0.57
N ILE A 240 1.40 15.15 -0.70
CA ILE A 240 1.06 14.12 -1.70
C ILE A 240 0.11 13.12 -1.07
N CYS A 241 0.55 12.48 0.02
CA CYS A 241 -0.25 11.51 0.76
C CYS A 241 -1.13 12.20 1.80
N GLU A 242 -2.34 11.69 1.97
CA GLU A 242 -3.18 12.07 3.11
C GLU A 242 -2.53 11.60 4.43
N SER A 243 -2.06 12.54 5.25
CA SER A 243 -1.51 12.27 6.58
C SER A 243 -2.41 12.89 7.65
N ARG A 244 -3.23 12.09 8.31
CA ARG A 244 -4.06 12.52 9.45
C ARG A 244 -3.67 11.77 10.73
N ILE A 245 -3.78 12.43 11.87
CA ILE A 245 -3.74 11.76 13.16
C ILE A 245 -5.07 11.02 13.29
N SER A 246 -5.03 9.69 13.27
CA SER A 246 -6.21 8.83 13.36
C SER A 246 -5.83 7.56 14.11
N HIS A 247 -6.75 7.04 14.92
CA HIS A 247 -6.60 5.73 15.57
C HIS A 247 -6.78 4.56 14.58
N ILE A 248 -7.29 4.83 13.38
CA ILE A 248 -7.45 3.89 12.27
C ILE A 248 -6.41 4.23 11.19
N GLY A 249 -5.79 3.21 10.58
CA GLY A 249 -4.83 3.39 9.49
C GLY A 249 -5.37 4.27 8.37
N VAL A 250 -4.63 5.33 8.05
CA VAL A 250 -5.01 6.33 7.04
C VAL A 250 -4.69 5.87 5.62
N THR A 251 -3.72 4.97 5.48
CA THR A 251 -3.28 4.42 4.19
C THR A 251 -3.97 3.08 3.96
N PRO A 252 -5.11 3.02 3.24
CA PRO A 252 -5.81 1.76 3.00
C PRO A 252 -5.08 0.90 1.95
N GLU A 253 -4.19 1.46 1.15
CA GLU A 253 -3.58 0.78 0.00
C GLU A 253 -2.09 1.11 -0.14
N ILE A 254 -1.38 0.24 -0.85
CA ILE A 254 -0.02 0.50 -1.31
C ILE A 254 -0.08 1.42 -2.53
N VAL A 255 0.68 2.50 -2.49
CA VAL A 255 0.65 3.57 -3.49
C VAL A 255 2.04 3.78 -4.06
N PHE A 256 2.14 4.00 -5.37
CA PHE A 256 3.40 4.26 -6.05
C PHE A 256 3.49 5.73 -6.43
N ILE A 257 4.40 6.47 -5.78
CA ILE A 257 4.55 7.90 -6.00
C ILE A 257 5.75 8.12 -6.89
N ARG A 258 5.47 8.58 -8.09
CA ARG A 258 6.45 8.87 -9.13
C ARG A 258 7.00 10.27 -8.97
N GLY A 259 8.31 10.37 -8.98
CA GLY A 259 9.01 11.64 -9.01
C GLY A 259 10.27 11.61 -9.85
N GLN A 260 10.99 12.73 -9.84
CA GLN A 260 12.33 12.85 -10.41
C GLN A 260 13.29 13.39 -9.37
N GLY A 261 14.48 12.80 -9.30
CA GLY A 261 15.53 13.26 -8.40
C GLY A 261 16.91 12.86 -8.88
N ASP A 262 17.93 13.47 -8.27
CA ASP A 262 19.32 13.14 -8.52
C ASP A 262 19.72 11.93 -7.68
N ILE A 263 20.14 10.87 -8.38
CA ILE A 263 20.70 9.66 -7.78
C ILE A 263 22.21 9.67 -8.04
N THR A 264 22.94 9.70 -6.96
CA THR A 264 24.39 9.68 -6.85
C THR A 264 24.90 8.24 -6.93
N SER A 265 25.64 7.90 -7.97
CA SER A 265 26.29 6.61 -8.16
C SER A 265 27.80 6.74 -8.15
N VAL A 266 28.49 5.61 -7.94
CA VAL A 266 29.95 5.53 -8.07
C VAL A 266 30.25 5.02 -9.48
N SER A 267 31.06 5.77 -10.24
CA SER A 267 31.44 5.34 -11.59
C SER A 267 32.14 3.97 -11.54
N PRO A 268 31.72 3.00 -12.36
CA PRO A 268 32.34 1.68 -12.43
C PRO A 268 33.77 1.73 -13.01
N ASP A 269 34.11 2.79 -13.76
CA ASP A 269 35.36 2.87 -14.52
C ASP A 269 36.60 3.21 -13.67
N ASN A 270 36.40 3.65 -12.42
CA ASN A 270 37.52 3.97 -11.53
C ASN A 270 37.92 2.74 -10.69
N LYS A 271 38.87 1.96 -11.20
CA LYS A 271 39.51 0.84 -10.50
C LYS A 271 40.33 1.28 -9.28
N ASP A 272 40.69 2.56 -9.20
CA ASP A 272 41.42 3.10 -8.07
C ASP A 272 40.46 3.43 -6.91
N GLN A 273 40.57 2.70 -5.80
CA GLN A 273 39.67 2.83 -4.66
C GLN A 273 39.77 4.20 -3.97
N ASN A 274 40.88 4.92 -4.20
CA ASN A 274 41.19 6.20 -3.55
C ASN A 274 40.77 7.42 -4.36
N ASN A 275 40.41 7.28 -5.64
CA ASN A 275 40.03 8.41 -6.50
C ASN A 275 38.73 8.10 -7.28
N ARG A 276 37.65 7.87 -6.54
CA ARG A 276 36.34 7.51 -7.12
C ARG A 276 35.57 8.76 -7.53
N THR A 277 35.21 8.82 -8.80
CA THR A 277 34.31 9.84 -9.32
C THR A 277 32.86 9.52 -8.94
N VAL A 278 32.24 10.47 -8.25
CA VAL A 278 30.81 10.46 -7.94
C VAL A 278 30.05 11.01 -9.14
N VAL A 279 29.07 10.26 -9.64
CA VAL A 279 28.22 10.67 -10.76
C VAL A 279 26.81 10.92 -10.25
N LYS A 280 26.29 12.13 -10.44
CA LYS A 280 24.87 12.41 -10.21
C LYS A 280 24.09 12.20 -11.49
N THR A 281 23.11 11.30 -11.44
CA THR A 281 22.23 11.01 -12.56
C THR A 281 20.80 11.32 -12.17
N ARG A 282 20.13 12.18 -12.94
CA ARG A 282 18.71 12.43 -12.75
C ARG A 282 17.92 11.20 -13.20
N ARG A 283 17.17 10.58 -12.28
CA ARG A 283 16.37 9.38 -12.54
C ARG A 283 14.90 9.57 -12.16
N THR A 284 14.04 8.77 -12.79
CA THR A 284 12.69 8.56 -12.28
C THR A 284 12.78 7.75 -10.99
N VAL A 285 12.14 8.26 -9.93
CA VAL A 285 12.11 7.63 -8.61
C VAL A 285 10.69 7.19 -8.31
N LEU A 286 10.55 5.98 -7.77
CA LEU A 286 9.29 5.48 -7.25
C LEU A 286 9.39 5.33 -5.74
N VAL A 287 8.64 6.13 -5.01
CA VAL A 287 8.48 6.01 -3.57
C VAL A 287 7.21 5.23 -3.29
N ILE A 288 7.34 4.09 -2.62
CA ILE A 288 6.26 3.14 -2.39
C ILE A 288 5.76 3.35 -0.97
N ASP A 289 4.59 3.96 -0.81
CA ASP A 289 3.90 4.05 0.49
C ASP A 289 3.17 2.74 0.74
N THR A 290 3.42 2.08 1.87
CA THR A 290 2.72 0.84 2.21
C THR A 290 1.64 1.05 3.26
N ILE A 291 0.71 0.09 3.31
CA ILE A 291 -0.16 -0.09 4.47
C ILE A 291 0.68 -0.32 5.75
N GLY A 292 0.08 -0.04 6.90
CA GLY A 292 0.73 -0.23 8.20
C GLY A 292 0.85 -1.70 8.60
N LEU A 293 2.02 -2.11 9.10
CA LEU A 293 2.31 -3.49 9.50
C LEU A 293 1.53 -4.05 10.69
N CYS A 294 0.82 -3.20 11.44
CA CYS A 294 0.03 -3.58 12.60
C CYS A 294 -1.34 -2.92 12.45
N ASP A 295 -2.15 -3.48 11.56
CA ASP A 295 -3.49 -2.98 11.25
C ASP A 295 -4.51 -3.53 12.26
N THR A 296 -5.57 -2.77 12.56
CA THR A 296 -6.59 -3.22 13.50
C THR A 296 -7.69 -4.06 12.85
N ARG A 297 -7.78 -4.07 11.51
CA ARG A 297 -8.85 -4.72 10.75
C ARG A 297 -8.41 -6.01 10.06
N PHE A 298 -7.11 -6.15 9.82
CA PHE A 298 -6.51 -7.31 9.18
C PHE A 298 -5.45 -7.92 10.10
N THR A 299 -5.23 -9.22 9.95
CA THR A 299 -4.15 -9.89 10.68
C THR A 299 -2.80 -9.49 10.13
N ASP A 300 -1.79 -9.62 10.97
CA ASP A 300 -0.40 -9.38 10.59
C ASP A 300 0.03 -10.21 9.37
N ASP A 301 -0.48 -11.44 9.24
CA ASP A 301 -0.24 -12.30 8.08
C ASP A 301 -0.88 -11.74 6.81
N GLU A 302 -2.15 -11.34 6.87
CA GLU A 302 -2.87 -10.75 5.73
C GLU A 302 -2.16 -9.49 5.22
N ILE A 303 -1.75 -8.62 6.15
CA ILE A 303 -1.01 -7.40 5.84
C ILE A 303 0.35 -7.72 5.20
N PHE A 304 1.10 -8.65 5.80
CA PHE A 304 2.41 -9.05 5.28
C PHE A 304 2.31 -9.64 3.88
N HIS A 305 1.35 -10.54 3.65
CA HIS A 305 1.11 -11.15 2.34
C HIS A 305 0.66 -10.12 1.30
N LEU A 306 -0.19 -9.16 1.67
CA LEU A 306 -0.60 -8.09 0.78
C LEU A 306 0.61 -7.24 0.35
N ILE A 307 1.45 -6.80 1.30
CA ILE A 307 2.66 -6.02 1.00
C ILE A 307 3.60 -6.82 0.12
N LYS A 308 3.95 -8.04 0.54
CA LYS A 308 4.86 -8.92 -0.18
C LYS A 308 4.35 -9.20 -1.60
N GLY A 309 3.09 -9.57 -1.73
CA GLY A 309 2.45 -9.90 -2.99
C GLY A 309 2.39 -8.68 -3.92
N ARG A 310 1.97 -7.52 -3.44
CA ARG A 310 1.87 -6.29 -4.25
C ARG A 310 3.23 -5.82 -4.73
N VAL A 311 4.20 -5.73 -3.82
CA VAL A 311 5.55 -5.23 -4.13
C VAL A 311 6.27 -6.19 -5.07
N SER A 312 6.26 -7.50 -4.80
CA SER A 312 6.98 -8.47 -5.65
C SER A 312 6.37 -8.61 -7.05
N ARG A 313 5.08 -8.33 -7.23
CA ARG A 313 4.44 -8.34 -8.56
C ARG A 313 4.79 -7.12 -9.41
N ASN A 314 5.03 -5.97 -8.76
CA ASN A 314 5.31 -4.71 -9.45
C ASN A 314 6.81 -4.42 -9.58
N PHE A 315 7.67 -5.06 -8.78
CA PHE A 315 9.10 -4.81 -8.78
C PHE A 315 9.91 -6.09 -8.80
N LYS A 316 10.93 -6.12 -9.66
CA LYS A 316 12.01 -7.11 -9.60
C LYS A 316 13.14 -6.66 -8.68
N ILE A 317 13.28 -5.35 -8.49
CA ILE A 317 14.41 -4.71 -7.82
C ILE A 317 13.94 -3.61 -6.87
N ILE A 318 14.43 -3.62 -5.63
CA ILE A 318 14.33 -2.52 -4.67
C ILE A 318 15.72 -1.91 -4.45
N HIS A 319 15.82 -0.60 -4.59
CA HIS A 319 17.09 0.12 -4.47
C HIS A 319 17.34 0.62 -3.05
N ALA A 320 16.29 0.94 -2.32
CA ALA A 320 16.37 1.35 -0.92
C ALA A 320 15.10 0.95 -0.15
N VAL A 321 15.26 0.66 1.13
CA VAL A 321 14.16 0.37 2.06
C VAL A 321 14.25 1.33 3.23
N ILE A 322 13.16 2.05 3.51
CA ILE A 322 13.02 2.92 4.67
C ILE A 322 12.04 2.27 5.63
N VAL A 323 12.54 1.88 6.80
CA VAL A 323 11.75 1.35 7.90
C VAL A 323 11.43 2.48 8.86
N VAL A 324 10.19 2.94 8.84
CA VAL A 324 9.71 4.05 9.66
C VAL A 324 9.11 3.52 10.95
N LEU A 325 9.61 4.01 12.07
CA LEU A 325 9.17 3.69 13.42
C LEU A 325 8.91 5.00 14.15
N SER A 326 8.07 4.97 15.17
CA SER A 326 7.91 6.10 16.09
C SER A 326 9.02 5.99 17.16
N THR A 327 9.55 7.12 17.64
CA THR A 327 10.56 7.18 18.72
C THR A 327 10.02 6.69 20.07
N ASP A 328 8.71 6.45 20.16
CA ASP A 328 8.05 5.85 21.32
C ASP A 328 8.34 4.34 21.48
N ARG A 329 7.38 3.60 22.04
CA ARG A 329 7.55 2.20 22.44
C ARG A 329 7.49 1.26 21.23
N ILE A 330 8.59 0.55 20.98
CA ILE A 330 8.59 -0.66 20.16
C ILE A 330 7.90 -1.79 20.94
N ILE A 331 6.66 -2.08 20.58
CA ILE A 331 5.88 -3.22 21.11
C ILE A 331 6.22 -4.52 20.36
N SER A 332 5.94 -5.66 20.99
CA SER A 332 6.29 -6.99 20.46
C SER A 332 5.71 -7.30 19.08
N ALA A 333 4.46 -6.87 18.80
CA ALA A 333 3.83 -7.04 17.50
C ALA A 333 4.61 -6.30 16.38
N VAL A 334 5.01 -5.05 16.65
CA VAL A 334 5.82 -4.26 15.70
C VAL A 334 7.18 -4.90 15.47
N GLU A 335 7.84 -5.35 16.54
CA GLU A 335 9.13 -6.04 16.46
C GLU A 335 9.04 -7.30 15.58
N THR A 336 8.01 -8.13 15.81
CA THR A 336 7.77 -9.36 15.04
C THR A 336 7.56 -9.05 13.56
N ASN A 337 6.67 -8.11 13.23
CA ASN A 337 6.34 -7.81 11.83
C ASN A 337 7.48 -7.13 11.09
N VAL A 338 8.24 -6.25 11.75
CA VAL A 338 9.43 -5.65 11.16
C VAL A 338 10.47 -6.73 10.85
N ARG A 339 10.76 -7.65 11.78
CA ARG A 339 11.70 -8.75 11.52
C ARG A 339 11.28 -9.62 10.34
N ARG A 340 9.99 -9.99 10.25
CA ARG A 340 9.46 -10.74 9.10
C ARG A 340 9.73 -10.06 7.76
N VAL A 341 9.58 -8.73 7.70
CA VAL A 341 9.88 -7.97 6.48
C VAL A 341 11.39 -7.88 6.22
N LEU A 342 12.21 -7.69 7.27
CA LEU A 342 13.67 -7.71 7.13
C LEU A 342 14.17 -9.06 6.59
N ASP A 343 13.61 -10.17 7.05
CA ASP A 343 13.95 -11.50 6.57
C ASP A 343 13.52 -11.70 5.11
N TRP A 344 12.29 -11.32 4.76
CA TRP A 344 11.81 -11.38 3.38
C TRP A 344 12.67 -10.55 2.40
N LEU A 345 13.09 -9.35 2.80
CA LEU A 345 13.92 -8.47 1.99
C LEU A 345 15.43 -8.80 2.10
N ASN A 346 15.77 -9.91 2.76
CA ASN A 346 17.14 -10.39 2.97
C ASN A 346 18.07 -9.30 3.52
N TYR A 347 17.63 -8.64 4.60
CA TYR A 347 18.31 -7.52 5.26
C TYR A 347 19.77 -7.83 5.60
N ARG A 348 20.07 -9.02 6.12
CA ARG A 348 21.42 -9.40 6.54
C ARG A 348 22.43 -9.41 5.39
N SER A 349 22.00 -9.74 4.17
CA SER A 349 22.85 -9.67 2.97
C SER A 349 22.90 -8.27 2.35
N HIS A 350 21.95 -7.39 2.69
CA HIS A 350 21.83 -6.05 2.09
C HIS A 350 21.70 -4.92 3.12
N PRO A 351 22.43 -4.91 4.26
CA PRO A 351 22.15 -3.95 5.34
C PRO A 351 22.36 -2.49 4.91
N GLY A 352 23.23 -2.28 3.91
CA GLY A 352 23.48 -0.98 3.29
C GLY A 352 22.30 -0.39 2.50
N ARG A 353 21.30 -1.21 2.17
CA ARG A 353 20.09 -0.80 1.42
C ARG A 353 18.95 -0.35 2.35
N PHE A 354 19.12 -0.44 3.67
CA PHE A 354 18.08 -0.12 4.65
C PHE A 354 18.40 1.15 5.42
N LEU A 355 17.36 1.91 5.75
CA LEU A 355 17.39 3.05 6.66
C LEU A 355 16.28 2.88 7.70
N PHE A 356 16.62 2.97 8.98
CA PHE A 356 15.66 2.94 10.06
C PHE A 356 15.44 4.38 10.54
N VAL A 357 14.24 4.90 10.30
CA VAL A 357 13.85 6.27 10.63
C VAL A 357 12.90 6.25 11.81
N PHE A 358 13.36 6.77 12.94
CA PHE A 358 12.56 7.00 14.12
C PHE A 358 11.99 8.42 14.08
N THR A 359 10.69 8.54 13.89
CA THR A 359 9.94 9.81 13.80
C THR A 359 9.45 10.27 15.16
N LYS A 360 8.99 11.53 15.25
CA LYS A 360 8.55 12.18 16.51
C LYS A 360 9.73 12.41 17.48
N ALA A 361 10.91 12.65 16.92
CA ALA A 361 12.14 12.85 17.69
C ALA A 361 12.43 14.33 18.00
N GLU A 362 11.51 15.26 17.71
CA GLU A 362 11.69 16.71 17.89
C GLU A 362 12.10 17.12 19.31
N ASN A 363 11.71 16.34 20.32
CA ASN A 363 12.01 16.63 21.73
C ASN A 363 13.09 15.71 22.31
N THR A 364 13.89 15.05 21.46
CA THR A 364 14.97 14.16 21.91
C THR A 364 16.34 14.79 21.72
N ASP A 365 17.16 14.75 22.76
CA ASP A 365 18.56 15.17 22.69
C ASP A 365 19.46 14.03 22.18
N ALA A 366 20.73 14.36 21.94
CA ALA A 366 21.71 13.41 21.40
C ALA A 366 22.01 12.23 22.36
N ALA A 367 21.93 12.46 23.68
CA ALA A 367 22.20 11.43 24.68
C ALA A 367 21.08 10.38 24.67
N LEU A 368 19.83 10.84 24.72
CA LEU A 368 18.64 9.98 24.62
C LEU A 368 18.58 9.26 23.27
N GLN A 369 18.88 9.94 22.16
CA GLN A 369 18.94 9.29 20.84
C GLN A 369 20.00 8.18 20.79
N SER A 370 21.15 8.38 21.43
CA SER A 370 22.19 7.34 21.52
C SER A 370 21.71 6.12 22.31
N GLU A 371 21.02 6.33 23.44
CA GLU A 371 20.43 5.26 24.23
C GLU A 371 19.36 4.49 23.44
N LEU A 372 18.38 5.22 22.88
CA LEU A 372 17.30 4.64 22.08
C LEU A 372 17.86 3.87 20.88
N ARG A 373 18.95 4.36 20.25
CA ARG A 373 19.60 3.66 19.14
C ARG A 373 20.11 2.29 19.59
N GLN A 374 20.78 2.21 20.74
CA GLN A 374 21.27 0.93 21.27
C GLN A 374 20.11 -0.02 21.60
N GLN A 375 19.01 0.51 22.15
CA GLN A 375 17.82 -0.28 22.42
C GLN A 375 17.21 -0.83 21.12
N ALA A 376 17.06 0.00 20.08
CA ALA A 376 16.55 -0.39 18.78
C ALA A 376 17.43 -1.44 18.10
N ILE A 377 18.76 -1.27 18.14
CA ILE A 377 19.73 -2.25 17.61
C ILE A 377 19.54 -3.61 18.27
N ARG A 378 19.47 -3.65 19.61
CA ARG A 378 19.28 -4.90 20.36
C ARG A 378 17.91 -5.53 20.08
N LYS A 379 16.84 -4.73 20.15
CA LYS A 379 15.46 -5.23 19.98
C LYS A 379 15.18 -5.68 18.57
N LEU A 380 15.61 -4.98 17.53
CA LEU A 380 15.29 -5.35 16.15
C LEU A 380 16.40 -6.20 15.50
N GLY A 381 17.54 -6.39 16.16
CA GLY A 381 18.69 -7.11 15.61
C GLY A 381 19.35 -6.36 14.46
N LEU A 382 19.44 -5.03 14.56
CA LEU A 382 19.95 -4.18 13.49
C LEU A 382 21.47 -4.25 13.39
N ILE A 383 21.98 -4.33 12.17
CA ILE A 383 23.37 -4.13 11.83
C ILE A 383 23.58 -2.62 11.67
N CYS A 384 24.34 -2.02 12.60
CA CYS A 384 24.76 -0.63 12.46
C CYS A 384 25.79 -0.55 11.33
N THR A 385 25.40 -0.02 10.19
CA THR A 385 26.33 0.25 9.09
C THR A 385 26.73 1.71 9.18
N GLU A 386 27.98 2.00 9.49
CA GLU A 386 28.55 3.33 9.30
C GLU A 386 28.85 3.55 7.81
N ARG A 387 28.27 4.60 7.25
CA ARG A 387 28.38 4.92 5.82
C ARG A 387 29.21 6.18 5.65
N LYS A 388 30.25 6.15 4.82
CA LYS A 388 30.88 7.39 4.36
C LYS A 388 30.09 7.93 3.18
N VAL A 389 29.41 9.05 3.39
CA VAL A 389 28.82 9.82 2.29
C VAL A 389 29.98 10.41 1.51
N ILE A 390 30.08 10.11 0.21
CA ILE A 390 31.26 10.48 -0.56
C ILE A 390 31.44 12.01 -0.61
N GLU A 391 30.34 12.76 -0.58
CA GLU A 391 30.36 14.23 -0.59
C GLU A 391 30.83 14.84 0.73
N THR A 392 30.43 14.28 1.88
CA THR A 392 30.68 14.93 3.18
C THR A 392 31.80 14.26 3.98
N SER A 393 32.27 13.08 3.56
CA SER A 393 33.21 12.22 4.30
C SER A 393 32.78 11.85 5.72
N MET A 394 31.60 12.27 6.17
CA MET A 394 31.10 12.00 7.51
C MET A 394 30.46 10.62 7.59
N PRO A 395 30.74 9.86 8.67
CA PRO A 395 30.06 8.60 8.93
C PRO A 395 28.58 8.86 9.21
N TYR A 396 27.72 8.09 8.56
CA TYR A 396 26.29 8.16 8.69
C TYR A 396 25.75 6.84 9.23
N SER A 397 24.86 6.89 10.22
CA SER A 397 24.25 5.73 10.84
C SER A 397 23.02 5.27 10.05
N SER A 398 22.86 3.96 9.84
CA SER A 398 21.61 3.39 9.30
C SER A 398 20.39 3.56 10.22
N VAL A 399 20.56 4.09 11.43
CA VAL A 399 19.50 4.35 12.41
C VAL A 399 19.48 5.83 12.78
N VAL A 400 18.43 6.52 12.35
CA VAL A 400 18.29 7.97 12.52
C VAL A 400 17.00 8.37 13.22
N TYR A 401 17.05 9.52 13.85
CA TYR A 401 15.97 10.11 14.63
C TYR A 401 15.63 11.46 13.99
N VAL A 402 14.38 11.65 13.60
CA VAL A 402 13.92 12.83 12.86
C VAL A 402 12.65 13.40 13.46
N GLY A 403 12.57 14.73 13.47
CA GLY A 403 11.38 15.49 13.88
C GLY A 403 10.94 16.41 12.76
N PHE A 404 9.66 16.30 12.37
CA PHE A 404 9.04 17.15 11.34
C PHE A 404 7.72 17.72 11.87
N PRO A 405 7.76 18.63 12.85
CA PRO A 405 6.57 19.30 13.37
C PRO A 405 5.90 20.16 12.30
N ARG A 406 4.65 20.55 12.54
CA ARG A 406 3.88 21.39 11.60
C ARG A 406 4.56 22.74 11.38
N ALA A 407 4.65 23.17 10.12
CA ALA A 407 5.37 24.40 9.76
C ALA A 407 4.85 25.63 10.49
N GLU A 408 3.53 25.71 10.72
CA GLU A 408 2.88 26.83 11.41
C GLU A 408 3.26 26.92 12.90
N THR A 409 3.77 25.83 13.46
CA THR A 409 4.14 25.72 14.88
C THR A 409 5.64 25.91 15.12
N CYS A 410 6.44 26.11 14.07
CA CYS A 410 7.89 26.15 14.17
C CYS A 410 8.40 27.56 14.46
N ASN A 411 9.13 27.72 15.57
CA ASN A 411 10.04 28.86 15.77
C ASN A 411 11.39 28.61 15.05
N GLU A 412 12.33 29.56 15.15
CA GLU A 412 13.65 29.43 14.50
C GLU A 412 14.41 28.17 14.92
N ALA A 413 14.35 27.81 16.20
CA ALA A 413 14.95 26.58 16.71
C ALA A 413 14.32 25.32 16.08
N GLY A 414 13.00 25.33 15.90
CA GLY A 414 12.25 24.28 15.19
C GLY A 414 12.62 24.17 13.72
N ILE A 415 12.81 25.30 13.03
CA ILE A 415 13.28 25.34 11.63
C ILE A 415 14.65 24.68 11.52
N GLU A 416 15.58 25.00 12.42
CA GLU A 416 16.91 24.41 12.39
C GLU A 416 16.90 22.92 12.74
N ALA A 417 16.04 22.48 13.67
CA ALA A 417 15.82 21.07 13.96
C ALA A 417 15.25 20.31 12.74
N ILE A 418 14.34 20.93 11.99
CA ILE A 418 13.83 20.38 10.72
C ILE A 418 14.93 20.27 9.68
N ARG A 419 15.75 21.31 9.48
CA ARG A 419 16.88 21.26 8.53
C ARG A 419 17.85 20.14 8.86
N ARG A 420 18.22 20.01 10.14
CA ARG A 420 19.08 18.91 10.61
C ARG A 420 18.46 17.54 10.35
N SER A 421 17.18 17.38 10.68
CA SER A 421 16.42 16.14 10.41
C SER A 421 16.35 15.85 8.91
N TYR A 422 16.16 16.88 8.09
CA TYR A 422 16.07 16.78 6.64
C TYR A 422 17.39 16.35 6.03
N GLU A 423 18.50 17.04 6.34
CA GLU A 423 19.85 16.68 5.86
C GLU A 423 20.27 15.29 6.35
N THR A 424 19.79 14.85 7.51
CA THR A 424 19.97 13.48 7.99
C THR A 424 19.33 12.46 7.04
N LEU A 425 18.29 12.77 6.26
CA LEU A 425 17.72 11.81 5.31
C LEU A 425 18.47 11.74 3.96
N LYS A 426 19.18 12.81 3.60
CA LYS A 426 19.79 13.03 2.28
C LYS A 426 20.64 11.88 1.75
N PRO A 427 21.55 11.27 2.54
CA PRO A 427 22.51 10.33 1.98
C PRO A 427 21.85 9.11 1.35
N LEU A 428 20.65 8.72 1.77
CA LEU A 428 20.05 7.44 1.33
C LEU A 428 18.90 7.59 0.37
N LEU A 429 18.38 8.80 0.26
CA LEU A 429 17.52 9.18 -0.86
C LEU A 429 18.36 9.33 -2.14
N THR A 430 19.64 9.67 -2.01
CA THR A 430 20.48 10.01 -3.17
C THR A 430 21.54 8.96 -3.48
N LEU A 431 22.04 8.13 -2.57
CA LEU A 431 23.18 7.24 -2.87
C LEU A 431 22.78 5.85 -3.41
N GLU A 432 23.30 5.50 -4.59
CA GLU A 432 23.37 4.14 -5.10
C GLU A 432 24.46 3.38 -4.30
N HIS A 433 24.03 2.44 -3.46
CA HIS A 433 24.93 1.70 -2.57
C HIS A 433 25.85 0.74 -3.33
N ARG A 434 27.04 0.44 -2.77
CA ARG A 434 28.00 -0.55 -3.32
C ARG A 434 27.44 -1.96 -3.37
N THR A 435 26.60 -2.32 -2.40
CA THR A 435 25.90 -3.61 -2.42
C THR A 435 24.89 -3.59 -3.55
N PRO A 436 24.68 -4.70 -4.28
CA PRO A 436 23.67 -4.74 -5.31
C PRO A 436 22.28 -4.34 -4.75
N PRO A 437 21.38 -3.83 -5.60
CA PRO A 437 19.98 -3.68 -5.25
C PRO A 437 19.37 -5.00 -4.76
N ILE A 438 18.34 -4.91 -3.92
CA ILE A 438 17.63 -6.10 -3.43
C ILE A 438 16.84 -6.67 -4.60
N LYS A 439 17.22 -7.85 -5.06
CA LYS A 439 16.41 -8.61 -6.03
C LYS A 439 15.29 -9.29 -5.28
N LEU A 440 14.06 -8.97 -5.64
CA LEU A 440 12.93 -9.73 -5.16
C LEU A 440 12.89 -11.02 -5.97
N THR A 441 12.98 -12.16 -5.28
CA THR A 441 12.56 -13.41 -5.89
C THR A 441 11.06 -13.32 -6.10
N ASP A 442 10.57 -13.82 -7.23
CA ASP A 442 9.13 -13.81 -7.50
C ASP A 442 8.44 -14.40 -6.27
N ALA A 443 7.42 -13.70 -5.74
CA ALA A 443 6.64 -14.20 -4.61
C ALA A 443 6.02 -15.60 -4.88
N TRP A 444 6.11 -16.02 -6.14
CA TRP A 444 5.56 -17.23 -6.74
C TRP A 444 6.61 -18.27 -7.13
N SER A 445 7.91 -17.96 -7.02
CA SER A 445 9.00 -18.93 -7.20
C SER A 445 9.29 -19.68 -5.90
N CYS A 446 8.28 -19.92 -5.06
CA CYS A 446 8.35 -21.07 -4.16
C CYS A 446 8.47 -22.29 -5.07
N THR A 447 9.70 -22.79 -5.17
CA THR A 447 10.07 -24.04 -5.77
C THR A 447 9.03 -25.08 -5.36
N ILE A 448 8.33 -25.65 -6.35
CA ILE A 448 7.74 -26.97 -6.17
C ILE A 448 8.94 -27.87 -5.87
N LEU A 449 9.11 -28.23 -4.61
CA LEU A 449 9.91 -29.37 -4.19
C LEU A 449 8.96 -30.54 -3.97
#